data_AF-A0A926ZNT6-F1
#
_entry.id   AF-A0A926ZNT6-F1
#
_cell.length_a   1.000
_cell.length_b   1.000
_cell.length_c   1.000
_cell.angle_alpha   90.00
_cell.angle_beta   90.00
_cell.angle_gamma   90.00
#
_symmetry.space_group_name_H-M   'P 1'
#
loop_
_entity.id
_entity.type
_entity.pdbx_description
1 polymer ?
#
loop_
_entity_poly.entity_id
_entity_poly.type
_entity_poly.pdbx_seq_one_letter_code
_entity_poly.pdbx_strand_id
1 'polypeptide(L)'
;MLAFIKRSLAQFNLTNSYSPTWVLNEAYMRGIKLMAKGEQIDKPLAWVRATAYNIIREQSRERNRFLQLEESMIEIHVNASLAVSEEIEEELLKRVNLAFEKLELEEKEILILKEVKDLSWKEIQLHLILQGKEAQNEATLRKRKERALKHLRSIYHSLELQNV
;
A
#
# COMPACT_ATOMS: atom_id res chain seq x y z
N MET A 1 17.14 -6.61 20.36
CA MET A 1 16.42 -7.39 19.32
C MET A 1 15.04 -6.80 19.03
N LEU A 2 14.16 -6.67 20.03
CA LEU A 2 12.79 -6.14 19.83
C LEU A 2 12.74 -4.72 19.26
N ALA A 3 13.66 -3.82 19.64
CA ALA A 3 13.75 -2.49 19.05
C ALA A 3 14.03 -2.51 17.54
N PHE A 4 14.85 -3.46 17.06
CA PHE A 4 15.10 -3.65 15.63
C PHE A 4 13.84 -4.13 14.90
N ILE A 5 13.12 -5.08 15.49
CA ILE A 5 11.86 -5.62 14.95
C ILE A 5 10.82 -4.50 14.90
N LYS A 6 10.64 -3.74 15.97
CA LYS A 6 9.69 -2.61 16.04
C LYS A 6 9.96 -1.58 14.95
N ARG A 7 11.23 -1.19 14.75
CA ARG A 7 11.60 -0.28 13.65
C ARG A 7 11.33 -0.88 12.27
N SER A 8 11.62 -2.16 12.08
CA SER A 8 11.38 -2.86 10.81
C SER A 8 9.87 -2.95 10.51
N LEU A 9 9.04 -3.29 11.50
CA LEU A 9 7.58 -3.27 11.36
C LEU A 9 7.06 -1.89 10.96
N ALA A 10 7.59 -0.82 11.57
CA ALA A 10 7.23 0.54 11.20
C ALA A 10 7.60 0.87 9.75
N GLN A 11 8.79 0.46 9.27
CA GLN A 11 9.22 0.65 7.88
C GLN A 11 8.27 -0.01 6.86
N PHE A 12 7.70 -1.16 7.19
CA PHE A 12 6.74 -1.87 6.34
C PHE A 12 5.28 -1.51 6.63
N ASN A 13 5.03 -0.53 7.51
CA ASN A 13 3.71 -0.14 7.99
C ASN A 13 2.90 -1.33 8.56
N LEU A 14 3.54 -2.21 9.33
CA LEU A 14 2.98 -3.43 9.92
C LEU A 14 2.84 -3.36 11.45
N THR A 15 3.11 -2.19 12.05
CA THR A 15 3.14 -1.99 13.51
C THR A 15 1.83 -2.36 14.20
N ASN A 16 0.69 -2.14 13.54
CA ASN A 16 -0.63 -2.42 14.10
C ASN A 16 -1.12 -3.85 13.82
N SER A 17 -0.43 -4.58 12.94
CA SER A 17 -0.84 -5.92 12.50
C SER A 17 -0.06 -7.03 13.21
N TYR A 18 1.19 -6.77 13.58
CA TYR A 18 2.06 -7.77 14.20
C TYR A 18 2.81 -7.19 15.39
N SER A 19 2.85 -7.93 16.48
CA SER A 19 3.64 -7.54 17.64
C SER A 19 5.12 -7.92 17.43
N PRO A 20 6.08 -7.14 17.98
CA PRO A 20 7.49 -7.51 17.91
C PRO A 20 7.81 -8.86 18.56
N THR A 21 7.03 -9.27 19.57
CA THR A 21 7.16 -10.57 20.24
C THR A 21 6.70 -11.72 19.34
N TRP A 22 5.63 -11.53 18.58
CA TRP A 22 5.17 -12.51 17.59
C TRP A 22 6.25 -12.80 16.54
N VAL A 23 6.86 -11.75 15.97
CA VAL A 23 7.94 -11.92 14.97
C VAL A 23 9.14 -12.64 15.56
N LEU A 24 9.50 -12.34 16.82
CA LEU A 24 10.59 -13.00 17.51
C LEU A 24 10.29 -14.49 17.76
N ASN A 25 9.08 -14.81 18.20
CA ASN A 25 8.64 -16.20 18.41
C ASN A 25 8.63 -16.98 17.08
N GLU A 26 8.17 -16.37 16.00
CA GLU A 26 8.18 -16.99 14.68
C GLU A 26 9.62 -17.27 14.20
N ALA A 27 10.54 -16.32 14.40
CA ALA A 27 11.96 -16.51 14.09
C ALA A 27 12.58 -17.65 14.94
N TYR A 28 12.21 -17.72 16.22
CA TYR A 28 12.64 -18.80 17.12
C TYR A 28 12.13 -20.16 16.64
N MET A 29 10.84 -20.28 16.30
CA MET A 29 10.24 -21.52 15.80
C MET A 29 10.89 -22.00 14.49
N ARG A 30 11.24 -21.08 13.59
CA ARG A 30 12.01 -21.41 12.37
C ARG A 30 13.41 -21.92 12.71
N GLY A 31 14.06 -21.36 13.73
CA GLY A 31 15.36 -21.82 14.22
C GLY A 31 15.29 -23.24 14.77
N ILE A 32 14.30 -23.53 15.62
CA ILE A 32 14.08 -24.88 16.16
C ILE A 32 13.85 -25.90 15.03
N LYS A 33 13.06 -25.55 14.01
CA LYS A 33 12.84 -26.43 12.85
C LYS A 33 14.12 -26.72 12.06
N LEU A 34 15.05 -25.78 11.96
CA LEU A 34 16.35 -26.01 11.30
C LEU A 34 17.24 -26.91 12.15
N MET A 35 17.33 -26.64 13.45
CA MET A 35 18.11 -27.48 14.36
C MET A 35 17.58 -28.92 14.43
N ALA A 36 16.26 -29.11 14.37
CA ALA A 36 15.65 -30.43 14.31
C ALA A 36 16.03 -31.22 13.04
N LYS A 37 16.44 -30.54 11.96
CA LYS A 37 16.96 -31.17 10.73
C LYS A 37 18.46 -31.46 10.78
N GLY A 38 19.13 -31.13 11.89
CA GLY A 38 20.58 -31.28 12.03
C GLY A 38 21.39 -30.09 11.50
N GLU A 39 20.74 -29.00 11.09
CA GLU A 39 21.45 -27.79 10.66
C GLU A 39 21.92 -26.99 11.88
N GLN A 40 23.17 -26.49 11.83
CA GLN A 40 23.69 -25.59 12.86
C GLN A 40 23.51 -24.12 12.47
N ILE A 41 23.12 -23.31 13.45
CA ILE A 41 22.93 -21.87 13.25
C ILE A 41 24.20 -21.15 13.70
N ASP A 42 25.01 -20.74 12.74
CA ASP A 42 26.15 -19.88 12.99
C ASP A 42 25.71 -18.45 13.32
N LYS A 43 26.34 -17.85 14.33
CA LYS A 43 26.05 -16.50 14.82
C LYS A 43 24.55 -16.28 15.07
N PRO A 44 23.97 -16.93 16.10
CA PRO A 44 22.51 -16.96 16.32
C PRO A 44 21.84 -15.59 16.33
N LEU A 45 22.48 -14.57 16.91
CA LEU A 45 21.92 -13.22 16.96
C LEU A 45 21.79 -12.55 15.57
N ALA A 46 22.76 -12.79 14.68
CA ALA A 46 22.72 -12.28 13.31
C ALA A 46 21.67 -13.04 12.50
N TRP A 47 21.61 -14.36 12.67
CA TRP A 47 20.60 -15.20 12.04
C TRP A 47 19.18 -14.77 12.44
N VAL A 48 18.91 -14.61 13.73
CA VAL A 48 17.58 -14.17 14.22
C VAL A 48 17.21 -12.79 13.66
N ARG A 49 18.17 -11.86 13.53
CA ARG A 49 17.90 -10.56 12.90
C ARG A 49 17.50 -10.68 11.43
N ALA A 50 18.24 -11.47 10.66
CA ALA A 50 17.94 -11.70 9.25
C ALA A 50 16.58 -12.41 9.10
N THR A 51 16.33 -13.45 9.89
CA THR A 51 15.06 -14.20 9.87
C THR A 51 13.88 -13.31 10.26
N ALA A 52 13.99 -12.51 11.31
CA ALA A 52 12.94 -11.57 11.71
C ALA A 52 12.63 -10.54 10.60
N TYR A 53 13.66 -10.01 9.93
CA TYR A 53 13.45 -9.10 8.80
C TYR A 53 12.75 -9.81 7.63
N ASN A 54 13.13 -11.04 7.31
CA ASN A 54 12.51 -11.83 6.25
C ASN A 54 11.04 -12.15 6.56
N ILE A 55 10.71 -12.51 7.80
CA ILE A 55 9.33 -12.71 8.24
C ILE A 55 8.50 -11.45 8.00
N ILE A 56 8.98 -10.28 8.43
CA ILE A 56 8.28 -9.00 8.22
C ILE A 56 8.08 -8.72 6.73
N ARG A 57 9.10 -8.98 5.91
CA ARG A 57 9.04 -8.81 4.45
C ARG A 57 8.05 -9.77 3.79
N GLU A 58 7.98 -11.02 4.25
CA GLU A 58 7.00 -12.02 3.81
C GLU A 58 5.58 -11.52 4.13
N GLN A 59 5.32 -11.12 5.38
CA GLN A 59 4.01 -10.60 5.78
C GLN A 59 3.60 -9.34 5.01
N SER A 60 4.55 -8.44 4.73
CA SER A 60 4.29 -7.26 3.89
C SER A 60 3.89 -7.65 2.46
N ARG A 61 4.55 -8.65 1.88
CA ARG A 61 4.24 -9.14 0.53
C ARG A 61 2.89 -9.83 0.48
N GLU A 62 2.57 -10.65 1.47
CA GLU A 62 1.27 -11.29 1.59
C GLU A 62 0.16 -10.26 1.71
N ARG A 63 0.30 -9.27 2.60
CA ARG A 63 -0.67 -8.18 2.71
C ARG A 63 -0.88 -7.44 1.39
N ASN A 64 0.19 -7.11 0.68
CA ASN A 64 0.07 -6.43 -0.61
C ASN A 64 -0.59 -7.31 -1.69
N ARG A 65 -0.34 -8.62 -1.67
CA ARG A 65 -1.01 -9.57 -2.55
C ARG A 65 -2.52 -9.66 -2.25
N PHE A 66 -2.88 -9.71 -0.98
CA PHE A 66 -4.29 -9.72 -0.57
C PHE A 66 -4.99 -8.39 -0.89
N LEU A 67 -4.35 -7.25 -0.66
CA LEU A 67 -4.89 -5.94 -1.03
C LEU A 67 -5.11 -5.81 -2.55
N GLN A 68 -4.22 -6.38 -3.38
CA GLN A 68 -4.43 -6.41 -4.85
C GLN A 68 -5.62 -7.29 -5.24
N LEU A 69 -5.83 -8.42 -4.56
CA LEU A 69 -7.00 -9.26 -4.77
C LEU A 69 -8.28 -8.55 -4.29
N GLU A 70 -8.22 -7.89 -3.14
CA GLU A 70 -9.34 -7.13 -2.58
C GLU A 70 -9.72 -5.94 -3.47
N GLU A 71 -8.77 -5.21 -4.06
CA GLU A 71 -9.05 -4.15 -5.03
C GLU A 71 -9.83 -4.69 -6.25
N SER A 72 -9.46 -5.87 -6.76
CA SER A 72 -10.25 -6.55 -7.80
C SER A 72 -11.61 -7.08 -7.31
N MET A 73 -11.77 -7.32 -6.01
CA MET A 73 -13.06 -7.71 -5.41
C MET A 73 -13.94 -6.49 -5.09
N ILE A 74 -13.37 -5.34 -4.76
CA ILE A 74 -14.08 -4.07 -4.57
C ILE A 74 -14.73 -3.67 -5.89
N GLU A 75 -14.06 -3.84 -7.03
CA GLU A 75 -14.67 -3.65 -8.36
C GLU A 75 -15.91 -4.56 -8.58
N ILE A 76 -15.98 -5.71 -7.91
CA ILE A 76 -17.11 -6.65 -7.99
C ILE A 76 -18.19 -6.35 -6.93
N HIS A 77 -17.80 -5.86 -5.73
CA HIS A 77 -18.71 -5.61 -4.60
C HIS A 77 -19.40 -4.24 -4.62
N VAL A 78 -18.93 -3.26 -5.41
CA VAL A 78 -19.66 -1.99 -5.60
C VAL A 78 -21.05 -2.24 -6.22
N ASN A 79 -21.27 -3.37 -6.89
CA ASN A 79 -22.58 -3.78 -7.40
C ASN A 79 -23.45 -4.55 -6.39
N ALA A 80 -22.92 -4.94 -5.22
CA ALA A 80 -23.60 -5.83 -4.28
C ALA A 80 -23.45 -5.35 -2.83
N SER A 81 -24.35 -4.44 -2.44
CA SER A 81 -24.68 -4.07 -1.05
C SER A 81 -23.64 -3.27 -0.27
N LEU A 82 -23.98 -2.02 0.03
CA LEU A 82 -24.08 -1.49 1.39
C LEU A 82 -25.12 -0.37 1.34
N ALA A 83 -26.19 -0.47 2.13
CA ALA A 83 -27.04 0.68 2.45
C ALA A 83 -26.24 1.59 3.39
N VAL A 84 -25.27 2.31 2.83
CA VAL A 84 -24.61 3.45 3.48
C VAL A 84 -25.70 4.52 3.63
N SER A 85 -25.86 5.12 4.81
CA SER A 85 -26.77 6.27 4.92
C SER A 85 -26.21 7.40 4.05
N GLU A 86 -27.08 8.17 3.40
CA GLU A 86 -26.67 9.30 2.54
C GLU A 86 -25.69 10.24 3.25
N GLU A 87 -25.83 10.42 4.57
CA GLU A 87 -24.93 11.21 5.42
C GLU A 87 -23.49 10.68 5.47
N ILE A 88 -23.31 9.35 5.58
CA ILE A 88 -21.98 8.73 5.60
C ILE A 88 -21.35 8.82 4.21
N GLU A 89 -22.15 8.62 3.16
CA GLU A 89 -21.68 8.74 1.78
C GLU A 89 -21.20 10.18 1.47
N GLU A 90 -21.96 11.18 1.91
CA GLU A 90 -21.56 12.59 1.81
C GLU A 90 -20.26 12.89 2.55
N GLU A 91 -20.07 12.36 3.76
CA GLU A 91 -18.86 12.60 4.54
C GLU A 91 -17.63 11.96 3.87
N LEU A 92 -17.77 10.71 3.39
CA LEU A 92 -16.72 10.02 2.66
C LEU A 92 -16.34 10.78 1.39
N LEU A 93 -17.34 11.27 0.64
CA LEU A 93 -17.13 12.00 -0.61
C LEU A 93 -16.47 13.37 -0.36
N LYS A 94 -16.88 14.09 0.69
CA LYS A 94 -16.21 15.33 1.15
C LYS A 94 -14.74 15.07 1.51
N ARG A 95 -14.45 13.97 2.19
CA ARG A 95 -13.08 13.60 2.59
C ARG A 95 -12.22 13.23 1.39
N VAL A 96 -12.76 12.48 0.43
CA VAL A 96 -12.07 12.18 -0.84
C VAL A 96 -11.77 13.45 -1.60
N ASN A 97 -12.71 14.39 -1.70
CA ASN A 97 -12.50 15.67 -2.35
C ASN A 97 -11.39 16.49 -1.67
N LEU A 98 -11.38 16.57 -0.34
CA LEU A 98 -10.30 17.24 0.41
C LEU A 98 -8.94 16.56 0.20
N ALA A 99 -8.90 15.23 0.17
CA ALA A 99 -7.67 14.50 -0.11
C ALA A 99 -7.19 14.76 -1.55
N PHE A 100 -8.13 14.84 -2.49
CA PHE A 100 -7.85 15.13 -3.89
C PHE A 100 -7.33 16.55 -4.06
N GLU A 101 -7.89 17.55 -3.38
CA GLU A 101 -7.42 18.94 -3.40
C GLU A 101 -5.98 19.09 -2.88
N LYS A 102 -5.54 18.22 -1.97
CA LYS A 102 -4.18 18.22 -1.43
C LYS A 102 -3.15 17.54 -2.32
N LEU A 103 -3.57 16.86 -3.39
CA LEU A 103 -2.63 16.26 -4.36
C LEU A 103 -1.91 17.32 -5.19
N GLU A 104 -0.73 16.95 -5.69
CA GLU A 104 0.01 17.75 -6.66
C GLU A 104 -0.75 17.86 -7.98
N LEU A 105 -0.55 18.98 -8.69
CA LEU A 105 -1.29 19.30 -9.92
C LEU A 105 -1.10 18.24 -11.01
N GLU A 106 0.11 17.68 -11.07
CA GLU A 106 0.47 16.59 -11.97
C GLU A 106 -0.19 15.25 -11.63
N GLU A 107 -0.40 14.98 -10.34
CA GLU A 107 -1.05 13.76 -9.85
C GLU A 107 -2.56 13.85 -10.08
N LYS A 108 -3.15 15.03 -9.86
CA LYS A 108 -4.55 15.31 -10.18
C LYS A 108 -4.83 15.11 -11.66
N GLU A 109 -3.98 15.66 -12.52
CA GLU A 109 -4.18 15.60 -13.97
C GLU A 109 -4.24 14.16 -14.47
N ILE A 110 -3.29 13.30 -14.08
CA ILE A 110 -3.29 11.90 -14.52
C ILE A 110 -4.50 11.11 -14.00
N LEU A 111 -4.97 11.41 -12.78
CA LEU A 111 -6.16 10.79 -12.21
C LEU A 111 -7.43 11.25 -12.94
N ILE A 112 -7.58 12.55 -13.22
CA ILE A 112 -8.74 13.08 -13.97
C ILE A 112 -8.78 12.49 -15.37
N LEU A 113 -7.65 12.48 -16.07
CA LEU A 113 -7.59 11.96 -17.45
C LEU A 113 -7.96 10.47 -17.50
N LYS A 114 -7.57 9.68 -16.48
CA LYS A 114 -7.84 8.25 -16.48
C LYS A 114 -9.18 7.83 -15.87
N GLU A 115 -9.58 8.42 -14.74
CA GLU A 115 -10.76 7.99 -13.96
C GLU A 115 -12.00 8.78 -14.33
N VAL A 116 -11.87 10.08 -14.63
CA VAL A 116 -13.03 10.95 -14.90
C VAL A 116 -13.33 11.02 -16.40
N LYS A 117 -12.30 11.14 -17.22
CA LYS A 117 -12.43 11.21 -18.69
C LYS A 117 -12.32 9.85 -19.40
N ASP A 118 -12.03 8.80 -18.64
CA ASP A 118 -11.80 7.43 -19.11
C ASP A 118 -10.92 7.29 -20.36
N LEU A 119 -9.88 8.11 -20.47
CA LEU A 119 -8.97 8.04 -21.60
C LEU A 119 -8.11 6.77 -21.52
N SER A 120 -7.78 6.20 -22.68
CA SER A 120 -6.76 5.17 -22.80
C SER A 120 -5.36 5.76 -22.55
N TRP A 121 -4.40 4.92 -22.17
CA TRP A 121 -3.02 5.37 -21.93
C TRP A 121 -2.39 6.08 -23.13
N LYS A 122 -2.76 5.68 -24.35
CA LYS A 122 -2.32 6.32 -25.60
C LYS A 122 -2.91 7.71 -25.76
N GLU A 123 -4.19 7.88 -25.46
CA GLU A 123 -4.86 9.19 -25.51
C GLU A 123 -4.32 10.13 -24.44
N ILE A 124 -4.04 9.63 -23.24
CA ILE A 124 -3.39 10.40 -22.17
C ILE A 124 -2.00 10.85 -22.60
N GLN A 125 -1.21 9.96 -23.21
CA GLN A 125 0.10 10.30 -23.74
C GLN A 125 0.02 11.41 -24.79
N LEU A 126 -0.89 11.28 -25.76
CA LEU A 126 -1.13 12.29 -26.80
C LEU A 126 -1.58 13.63 -26.18
N HIS A 127 -2.48 13.61 -25.21
CA HIS A 127 -2.95 14.80 -24.51
C HIS A 127 -1.80 15.54 -23.80
N LEU A 128 -0.92 14.81 -23.12
CA LEU A 128 0.24 15.41 -22.44
C LEU A 128 1.26 15.99 -23.42
N ILE A 129 1.48 15.32 -24.57
CA ILE A 129 2.34 15.83 -25.64
C ILE A 129 1.75 17.12 -26.24
N LEU A 130 0.44 17.17 -26.48
CA LEU A 130 -0.25 18.35 -26.98
C LEU A 130 -0.18 19.54 -26.00
N GLN A 131 -0.06 19.28 -24.71
CA GLN A 131 0.17 20.31 -23.67
C GLN A 131 1.65 20.70 -23.51
N GLY A 132 2.56 20.20 -24.36
CA GLY A 132 3.98 20.53 -24.33
C GLY A 132 4.78 19.79 -23.25
N LYS A 133 4.22 18.74 -22.63
CA LYS A 133 4.94 17.87 -21.69
C LYS A 133 5.71 16.78 -22.45
N GLU A 134 6.82 16.32 -21.87
CA GLU A 134 7.63 15.27 -22.47
C GLU A 134 6.83 13.99 -22.74
N ALA A 135 7.13 13.33 -23.86
CA ALA A 135 6.50 12.08 -24.23
C ALA A 135 6.85 10.97 -23.23
N GLN A 136 5.94 10.70 -22.29
CA GLN A 136 6.09 9.62 -21.32
C GLN A 136 5.60 8.30 -21.91
N ASN A 137 6.34 7.22 -21.68
CA ASN A 137 5.89 5.86 -22.04
C ASN A 137 4.65 5.47 -21.21
N GLU A 138 3.77 4.64 -21.76
CA GLU A 138 2.58 4.11 -21.06
C GLU A 138 2.94 3.49 -19.70
N ALA A 139 4.06 2.77 -19.61
CA ALA A 139 4.53 2.18 -18.35
C ALA A 139 4.80 3.25 -17.28
N THR A 140 5.37 4.39 -17.68
CA THR A 140 5.62 5.53 -16.80
C THR A 140 4.30 6.17 -16.35
N LEU A 141 3.34 6.34 -17.26
CA LEU A 141 2.01 6.86 -16.93
C LEU A 141 1.27 5.96 -15.94
N ARG A 142 1.28 4.65 -16.16
CA ARG A 142 0.71 3.67 -15.21
C ARG A 142 1.36 3.79 -13.84
N LYS A 143 2.69 3.87 -13.78
CA LYS A 143 3.41 3.98 -12.51
C LYS A 143 3.14 5.31 -11.81
N ARG A 144 2.94 6.38 -12.57
CA ARG A 144 2.59 7.71 -12.05
C ARG A 144 1.17 7.71 -11.48
N LYS A 145 0.18 7.09 -12.16
CA LYS A 145 -1.16 6.87 -11.62
C LYS A 145 -1.12 6.07 -10.32
N GLU A 146 -0.40 4.96 -10.30
CA GLU A 146 -0.26 4.12 -9.11
C GLU A 146 0.29 4.92 -7.92
N ARG A 147 1.32 5.75 -8.14
CA ARG A 147 1.88 6.63 -7.11
C ARG A 147 0.87 7.69 -6.66
N ALA A 148 0.16 8.32 -7.59
CA ALA A 148 -0.86 9.31 -7.30
C ALA A 148 -2.01 8.73 -6.45
N LEU A 149 -2.51 7.53 -6.79
CA LEU A 149 -3.52 6.81 -5.99
C LEU A 149 -3.00 6.46 -4.59
N LYS A 150 -1.75 5.99 -4.50
CA LYS A 150 -1.13 5.69 -3.20
C LYS A 150 -1.00 6.96 -2.35
N HIS A 151 -0.65 8.08 -2.97
CA HIS A 151 -0.56 9.37 -2.28
C HIS A 151 -1.94 9.86 -1.83
N LEU A 152 -2.95 9.79 -2.70
CA LEU A 152 -4.33 10.12 -2.38
C LEU A 152 -4.83 9.32 -1.17
N ARG A 153 -4.62 8.00 -1.17
CA ARG A 153 -5.00 7.12 -0.06
C ARG A 153 -4.26 7.50 1.23
N SER A 154 -2.98 7.86 1.15
CA SER A 154 -2.21 8.33 2.31
C SER A 154 -2.80 9.61 2.91
N ILE A 155 -3.17 10.58 2.06
CA ILE A 155 -3.78 11.83 2.50
C ILE A 155 -5.15 11.56 3.11
N TYR A 156 -5.98 10.73 2.45
CA TYR A 156 -7.29 10.34 2.93
C TYR A 156 -7.24 9.77 4.36
N HIS A 157 -6.34 8.81 4.63
CA HIS A 157 -6.18 8.26 5.99
C HIS A 157 -5.56 9.25 6.98
N SER A 158 -4.75 10.20 6.51
CA SER A 158 -4.24 11.26 7.40
C SER A 158 -5.34 12.21 7.88
N LEU A 159 -6.36 12.44 7.05
CA LEU A 159 -7.53 13.26 7.41
C LEU A 159 -8.43 12.54 8.42
N GLU A 160 -8.54 11.21 8.33
CA GLU A 160 -9.27 10.38 9.29
C GLU A 160 -8.69 10.49 10.71
N LEU A 161 -7.36 10.53 10.83
CA LEU A 161 -6.66 10.64 12.12
C LEU A 161 -6.74 12.03 12.76
N GLN A 162 -7.15 13.07 12.04
CA GLN A 162 -7.29 14.44 12.57
C GLN A 162 -8.66 14.72 13.19
N ASN A 163 -9.65 13.85 12.96
CA ASN A 163 -11.01 13.96 13.46
C ASN A 163 -11.29 13.07 14.70
N VAL A 164 -10.24 12.56 15.36
CA VAL A 164 -10.28 11.81 16.63
C VAL A 164 -9.62 12.64 17.71
#